data_AF-A0A2V9K2J1-F1
#
_entry.id   AF-A0A2V9K2J1-F1
#
_cell.length_a   1.000
_cell.length_b   1.000
_cell.length_c   1.000
_cell.angle_alpha   90.00
_cell.angle_beta   90.00
_cell.angle_gamma   90.00
#
_symmetry.space_group_name_H-M   'P 1'
#
loop_
_entity.id
_entity.type
_entity.pdbx_description
1 polymer ?
#
loop_
_entity_poly.entity_id
_entity_poly.type
_entity_poly.pdbx_seq_one_letter_code
_entity_poly.pdbx_strand_id
1 'polypeptide(L)'
;MTIERQEVHSLVDRLAPSQLAAVRSLLKVMLDPVSRAIANAPADDEPETQTEREAVAEATEWLKHHKPIPFEDVLADRGLTPKDVKDFKDSE
;
A
#
# COMPACT_ATOMS: atom_id res chain seq x y z
N MET A 1 11.88 20.56 17.60
CA MET A 1 11.56 20.29 16.18
C MET A 1 12.38 21.10 15.17
N THR A 2 12.72 22.38 15.40
CA THR A 2 13.48 23.19 14.42
C THR A 2 14.99 22.89 14.40
N ILE A 3 15.58 22.61 15.56
CA ILE A 3 17.02 22.34 15.71
C ILE A 3 17.41 21.02 15.01
N GLU A 4 16.66 19.94 15.25
CA GLU A 4 16.90 18.63 14.60
C GLU A 4 16.77 18.73 13.07
N ARG A 5 15.79 19.51 12.57
CA ARG A 5 15.63 19.75 11.13
C ARG A 5 16.83 20.49 10.55
N GLN A 6 17.33 21.51 11.23
CA GLN A 6 18.50 22.29 10.81
C GLN A 6 19.77 21.44 10.80
N GLU A 7 19.95 20.58 11.80
CA GLU A 7 21.07 19.63 11.86
C GLU A 7 21.03 18.65 10.67
N VAL A 8 19.87 18.07 10.38
CA VAL A 8 19.68 17.18 9.22
C VAL A 8 20.03 17.89 7.90
N HIS A 9 19.59 19.14 7.71
CA HIS A 9 19.96 19.92 6.52
C HIS A 9 21.48 20.12 6.42
N SER A 10 22.15 20.46 7.53
CA SER A 10 23.61 20.65 7.52
C SER A 10 24.38 19.37 7.20
N LEU A 11 23.88 18.21 7.64
CA LEU A 11 24.45 16.91 7.28
C LEU A 11 24.27 16.59 5.79
N VAL A 12 23.08 16.87 5.25
CA VAL A 12 22.75 16.67 3.84
C VAL A 12 23.65 17.50 2.92
N ASP A 13 23.95 18.76 3.30
CA ASP A 13 24.81 19.67 2.52
C ASP A 13 26.26 19.18 2.38
N ARG A 14 26.70 18.28 3.26
CA ARG A 14 28.09 17.75 3.28
C ARG A 14 28.24 16.42 2.55
N LEU A 15 27.16 15.83 2.05
CA LEU A 15 27.19 14.52 1.39
C LEU A 15 27.80 14.58 -0.02
N ALA A 16 28.52 13.52 -0.40
CA ALA A 16 28.92 13.35 -1.79
C ALA A 16 27.69 13.12 -2.70
N PRO A 17 27.75 13.44 -4.00
CA PRO A 17 26.58 13.34 -4.90
C PRO A 17 25.90 11.96 -4.91
N SER A 18 26.67 10.88 -4.86
CA SER A 18 26.14 9.50 -4.82
C SER A 18 25.40 9.21 -3.51
N GLN A 19 25.90 9.71 -2.37
CA GLN A 19 25.26 9.56 -1.07
C GLN A 19 23.99 10.41 -0.97
N LEU A 20 23.99 11.62 -1.55
CA LEU A 20 22.81 12.46 -1.62
C LEU A 20 21.68 11.81 -2.43
N ALA A 21 22.02 11.15 -3.54
CA ALA A 21 21.04 10.39 -4.34
C ALA A 21 20.43 9.22 -3.55
N ALA A 22 21.23 8.50 -2.76
CA ALA A 22 20.76 7.44 -1.89
C ALA A 22 19.83 7.98 -0.79
N VAL A 23 20.23 9.05 -0.09
CA VAL A 23 19.41 9.69 0.96
C VAL A 23 18.11 10.26 0.39
N ARG A 24 18.14 10.89 -0.79
CA ARG A 24 16.92 11.34 -1.47
C ARG A 24 15.95 10.19 -1.74
N SER A 25 16.47 9.05 -2.19
CA SER A 25 15.65 7.86 -2.48
C SER A 25 15.04 7.30 -1.20
N LEU A 26 15.82 7.21 -0.12
CA LEU A 26 15.33 6.81 1.20
C LEU A 26 14.23 7.76 1.72
N LEU A 27 14.45 9.08 1.62
CA LEU A 27 13.45 10.07 2.04
C LEU A 27 12.15 9.96 1.25
N LYS A 28 12.20 9.64 -0.05
CA LYS A 28 10.98 9.38 -0.84
C LYS A 28 10.20 8.18 -0.29
N VAL A 29 10.88 7.09 0.05
CA VAL A 29 10.24 5.91 0.64
C VAL A 29 9.62 6.24 2.00
N MET A 30 10.33 6.98 2.85
CA MET A 30 9.81 7.39 4.17
C MET A 30 8.62 8.35 4.07
N LEU A 31 8.51 9.09 2.96
CA LEU A 31 7.46 10.08 2.72
C LEU A 31 6.35 9.59 1.81
N ASP A 32 6.40 8.33 1.37
CA ASP A 32 5.33 7.70 0.60
C ASP A 32 4.00 7.84 1.36
N PRO A 33 2.98 8.49 0.77
CA PRO A 33 1.75 8.83 1.49
C PRO A 33 0.99 7.60 1.96
N VAL A 34 1.03 6.50 1.20
CA VAL A 34 0.37 5.24 1.57
C VAL A 34 1.10 4.57 2.73
N SER A 35 2.42 4.42 2.63
CA SER A 35 3.25 3.84 3.71
C SER A 35 3.12 4.66 5.00
N ARG A 36 3.08 5.99 4.89
CA ARG A 36 2.84 6.86 6.04
C ARG A 36 1.43 6.73 6.59
N ALA A 37 0.41 6.61 5.75
CA ALA A 37 -0.97 6.40 6.21
C ALA A 37 -1.07 5.08 6.98
N ILE A 38 -0.49 4.00 6.45
CA ILE A 38 -0.45 2.68 7.10
C ILE A 38 0.32 2.73 8.42
N ALA A 39 1.52 3.32 8.43
CA ALA A 39 2.36 3.36 9.63
C ALA A 39 1.76 4.21 10.77
N ASN A 40 0.89 5.17 10.46
CA ASN A 40 0.21 6.01 11.44
C ASN A 40 -1.25 5.60 11.67
N ALA A 41 -1.76 4.59 10.94
CA ALA A 41 -3.10 4.09 11.15
C ALA A 41 -3.16 3.42 12.53
N PRO A 42 -4.23 3.65 13.32
CA PRO A 42 -4.46 2.85 14.51
C PRO A 42 -4.62 1.38 14.11
N ALA A 43 -4.26 0.47 15.01
CA ALA A 43 -4.61 -0.94 14.85
C ALA A 43 -6.14 -1.08 14.82
N ASP A 44 -6.63 -1.93 13.93
CA ASP A 44 -8.05 -2.29 13.88
C ASP A 44 -8.35 -3.34 14.97
N ASP A 45 -8.49 -2.84 16.19
CA ASP A 45 -8.76 -3.64 17.40
C ASP A 45 -10.26 -3.65 17.75
N GLU A 46 -11.12 -3.15 16.85
CA GLU A 46 -12.56 -3.12 17.06
C GLU A 46 -13.15 -4.54 16.97
N PRO A 47 -14.10 -4.90 17.85
CA PRO A 47 -14.77 -6.19 17.74
C PRO A 47 -15.61 -6.22 16.48
N GLU A 48 -15.53 -7.33 15.74
CA GLU A 48 -16.33 -7.54 14.53
C GLU A 48 -17.82 -7.32 14.80
N THR A 49 -18.44 -6.43 14.02
CA THR A 49 -19.86 -6.12 14.15
C THR A 49 -20.71 -7.33 13.74
N GLN A 50 -21.99 -7.30 14.13
CA GLN A 50 -22.91 -8.37 13.74
C GLN A 50 -23.10 -8.43 12.21
N THR A 51 -23.18 -7.27 11.56
CA THR A 51 -23.33 -7.17 10.09
C THR A 51 -22.12 -7.76 9.36
N GLU A 52 -20.90 -7.48 9.84
CA GLU A 52 -19.68 -8.06 9.26
C GLU A 52 -19.65 -9.58 9.42
N ARG A 53 -19.97 -10.08 10.62
CA ARG A 53 -20.09 -11.52 10.88
C ARG A 53 -21.09 -12.20 9.96
N GLU A 54 -22.24 -11.57 9.73
CA GLU A 54 -23.27 -12.07 8.82
C GLU A 54 -22.79 -12.07 7.36
N ALA A 55 -22.13 -11.00 6.92
CA ALA A 55 -21.57 -10.91 5.56
C ALA A 55 -20.49 -11.97 5.31
N VAL A 56 -19.61 -12.21 6.28
CA VAL A 56 -18.60 -13.28 6.21
C VAL A 56 -19.26 -14.66 6.18
N ALA A 57 -20.28 -14.89 7.01
CA ALA A 57 -21.03 -16.15 7.03
C ALA A 57 -21.76 -16.39 5.70
N GLU A 58 -22.38 -15.36 5.13
CA GLU A 58 -23.02 -15.42 3.82
C GLU A 58 -22.03 -15.76 2.71
N ALA A 59 -20.90 -15.04 2.65
CA ALA A 59 -19.85 -15.32 1.66
C ALA A 59 -19.29 -16.74 1.80
N THR A 60 -19.09 -17.20 3.04
CA THR A 60 -18.62 -18.56 3.33
C THR A 60 -19.64 -19.62 2.90
N GLU A 61 -20.93 -19.40 3.14
CA GLU A 61 -21.99 -20.30 2.70
C GLU A 61 -22.12 -20.31 1.17
N TRP A 62 -22.06 -19.14 0.53
CA TRP A 62 -22.07 -19.02 -0.93
C TRP A 62 -20.97 -19.87 -1.58
N LEU A 63 -19.76 -19.86 -1.01
CA LEU A 63 -18.62 -20.64 -1.49
C LEU A 63 -18.79 -22.16 -1.35
N LYS A 64 -19.72 -22.66 -0.52
CA LYS A 64 -20.02 -24.10 -0.46
C LYS A 64 -20.77 -24.58 -1.70
N HIS A 65 -21.52 -23.69 -2.32
CA HIS A 65 -22.40 -24.00 -3.45
C HIS A 65 -21.89 -23.45 -4.79
N HIS A 66 -20.89 -22.58 -4.75
CA HIS A 66 -20.36 -21.90 -5.94
C HIS A 66 -18.83 -21.97 -6.00
N LYS A 67 -18.29 -21.91 -7.21
CA LYS A 67 -16.84 -21.79 -7.41
C LYS A 67 -16.42 -20.33 -7.29
N PRO A 68 -15.33 -20.01 -6.58
CA PRO A 68 -14.75 -18.68 -6.62
C PRO A 68 -14.31 -18.36 -8.04
N ILE A 69 -14.39 -17.08 -8.42
CA ILE A 69 -13.94 -16.60 -9.72
C ILE A 69 -12.44 -16.26 -9.60
N PRO A 70 -11.55 -16.90 -10.38
CA PRO A 70 -10.15 -16.50 -10.44
C PRO A 70 -9.99 -15.04 -10.86
N PHE A 71 -8.98 -14.37 -10.31
CA PHE A 71 -8.74 -12.96 -10.60
C PHE A 71 -8.50 -12.72 -12.11
N GLU A 72 -7.83 -13.65 -12.77
CA GLU A 72 -7.53 -13.65 -14.20
C GLU A 72 -8.80 -13.69 -15.06
N ASP A 73 -9.80 -14.44 -14.63
CA ASP A 73 -11.08 -14.54 -15.34
C ASP A 73 -11.87 -13.22 -15.21
N VAL A 74 -11.84 -12.57 -14.03
CA VAL A 74 -12.43 -11.24 -13.84
C VAL A 74 -11.79 -10.19 -14.76
N LEU A 75 -10.47 -10.27 -14.95
CA LEU A 75 -9.76 -9.38 -15.87
C LEU A 75 -10.12 -9.68 -17.32
N ALA A 76 -10.14 -10.96 -17.71
CA ALA A 76 -10.48 -11.39 -19.06
C ALA A 76 -11.89 -10.94 -19.47
N ASP A 77 -12.87 -11.02 -18.56
CA ASP A 77 -14.24 -10.52 -18.76
C ASP A 77 -14.29 -9.02 -19.08
N ARG A 78 -13.27 -8.26 -18.67
CA ARG A 78 -13.13 -6.82 -18.93
C ARG A 78 -12.16 -6.51 -20.07
N GLY A 79 -11.67 -7.52 -20.79
CA GLY A 79 -10.68 -7.38 -21.85
C GLY A 79 -9.29 -6.96 -21.34
N LEU A 80 -9.01 -7.20 -20.06
CA LEU A 80 -7.76 -6.87 -19.40
C LEU A 80 -6.93 -8.12 -19.13
N THR A 81 -5.63 -7.92 -18.97
CA THR A 81 -4.66 -8.92 -18.55
C THR A 81 -4.03 -8.53 -17.21
N PRO A 82 -3.45 -9.48 -16.45
CA PRO A 82 -2.69 -9.16 -15.25
C PRO A 82 -1.53 -8.18 -15.51
N LYS A 83 -0.99 -8.16 -16.73
CA LYS A 83 0.05 -7.23 -17.15
C LYS A 83 -0.48 -5.79 -17.19
N ASP A 84 -1.69 -5.57 -17.70
CA ASP A 84 -2.28 -4.22 -17.77
C ASP A 84 -2.43 -3.60 -16.37
N VAL A 85 -2.76 -4.42 -15.37
CA VAL A 85 -2.84 -4.00 -13.95
C VAL A 85 -1.46 -3.66 -13.39
N LYS A 86 -0.44 -4.46 -13.72
CA LYS A 86 0.94 -4.22 -13.27
C LYS A 86 1.52 -2.95 -13.91
N ASP A 87 1.35 -2.80 -15.22
CA ASP A 87 1.87 -1.66 -15.98
C ASP A 87 1.22 -0.34 -15.52
N PHE A 88 -0.05 -0.38 -15.08
CA PHE A 88 -0.69 0.76 -14.41
C PHE A 88 0.01 1.13 -13.10
N LYS A 89 0.31 0.14 -12.25
CA LYS A 89 1.01 0.37 -10.97
C LYS A 89 2.42 0.94 -11.15
N ASP A 90 3.13 0.52 -12.20
CA ASP A 90 4.49 0.98 -12.49
C ASP A 90 4.51 2.37 -13.18
N SER A 91 3.34 2.96 -13.47
CA SER A 91 3.19 4.28 -14.10
C SER A 91 3.00 5.46 -13.13
N GLU A 92 2.87 5.18 -11.82
CA GLU A 92 2.85 6.14 -10.72
C GLU A 92 4.24 6.31 -10.05
#